data_AF-A0A7J0ACE4-F1
#
_entry.id   AF-A0A7J0ACE4-F1
#
_cell.length_a   1.000
_cell.length_b   1.000
_cell.length_c   1.000
_cell.angle_alpha   90.00
_cell.angle_beta   90.00
_cell.angle_gamma   90.00
#
_symmetry.space_group_name_H-M   'P 1'
#
loop_
_entity.id
_entity.type
_entity.pdbx_description
1 polymer ?
#
loop_
_entity_poly.entity_id
_entity_poly.type
_entity_poly.pdbx_seq_one_letter_code
_entity_poly.pdbx_strand_id
1 'polypeptide(L)' 'MDAEEELAALDAVVRAEPDNADAVYRRGRLLWKLGRCGAAITDFNTAAELDPSGPGREAAEHAMSIMSFFNPDLYNP' A
#
# COMPACT_ATOMS: atom_id res chain seq x y z
N MET A 1 -12.06 12.15 -11.96
CA MET A 1 -12.17 11.15 -10.90
C MET A 1 -11.39 11.66 -9.73
N ASP A 2 -12.08 11.93 -8.64
CA ASP A 2 -11.46 12.35 -7.39
C ASP A 2 -10.72 11.17 -6.77
N ALA A 3 -9.55 11.42 -6.16
CA ALA A 3 -8.72 10.36 -5.58
C ALA A 3 -9.43 9.60 -4.45
N GLU A 4 -10.43 10.21 -3.81
CA GLU A 4 -11.28 9.53 -2.83
C GLU A 4 -12.34 8.61 -3.48
N GLU A 5 -12.83 8.95 -4.67
CA GLU A 5 -13.76 8.10 -5.42
C GLU A 5 -13.05 6.86 -5.98
N GLU A 6 -11.82 7.04 -6.50
CA GLU A 6 -10.97 5.93 -6.93
C GLU A 6 -10.60 5.00 -5.74
N LEU A 7 -10.39 5.58 -4.56
CA LEU A 7 -10.13 4.81 -3.34
C LEU A 7 -11.35 3.98 -2.94
N ALA A 8 -12.55 4.55 -2.98
CA ALA A 8 -13.78 3.82 -2.69
C ALA A 8 -14.02 2.67 -3.68
N ALA A 9 -13.70 2.88 -4.97
CA ALA A 9 -13.77 1.82 -5.97
C ALA A 9 -12.78 0.69 -5.69
N LEU A 10 -11.52 1.02 -5.37
CA LEU A 10 -10.50 0.04 -5.02
C LEU A 10 -10.84 -0.71 -3.73
N ASP A 11 -11.42 -0.04 -2.73
CA ASP A 11 -11.88 -0.68 -1.50
C ASP A 11 -12.99 -1.71 -1.77
N ALA A 12 -13.90 -1.43 -2.69
CA ALA A 12 -14.92 -2.40 -3.10
C ALA A 12 -14.30 -3.63 -3.77
N VAL A 13 -13.29 -3.45 -4.63
CA VAL A 13 -12.57 -4.55 -5.29
C VAL A 13 -11.81 -5.39 -4.25
N VAL A 14 -11.03 -4.77 -3.37
CA VAL A 14 -10.28 -5.49 -2.33
C VAL A 14 -11.19 -6.23 -1.36
N ARG A 15 -12.40 -5.72 -1.09
CA ARG A 15 -13.40 -6.43 -0.28
C ARG A 15 -13.99 -7.64 -0.99
N ALA A 16 -14.17 -7.57 -2.31
CA ALA A 16 -14.67 -8.67 -3.11
C ALA A 16 -13.60 -9.73 -3.37
N GLU A 17 -12.36 -9.31 -3.57
CA GLU A 17 -11.21 -10.13 -3.93
C GLU A 17 -10.00 -9.78 -3.04
N PRO A 18 -10.00 -10.24 -1.77
CA PRO A 18 -8.95 -9.90 -0.81
C PRO A 18 -7.57 -10.48 -1.17
N ASP A 19 -7.53 -11.48 -2.04
CA ASP A 19 -6.34 -12.15 -2.58
C ASP A 19 -5.84 -11.56 -3.91
N ASN A 20 -6.52 -10.52 -4.43
CA ASN A 20 -6.10 -9.83 -5.64
C ASN A 20 -4.93 -8.87 -5.35
N ALA A 21 -3.70 -9.38 -5.48
CA ALA A 21 -2.48 -8.63 -5.21
C ALA A 21 -2.39 -7.29 -5.99
N ASP A 22 -2.86 -7.24 -7.24
CA ASP A 22 -2.85 -6.02 -8.06
C ASP A 22 -3.83 -4.96 -7.51
N ALA A 23 -5.03 -5.37 -7.11
CA ALA A 23 -6.01 -4.47 -6.51
C ALA A 23 -5.51 -3.88 -5.18
N VAL A 24 -4.95 -4.73 -4.31
CA VAL A 24 -4.35 -4.31 -3.03
C VAL A 24 -3.17 -3.36 -3.27
N TYR A 25 -2.28 -3.68 -4.22
CA TYR A 25 -1.17 -2.81 -4.58
C TYR A 25 -1.63 -1.44 -5.10
N ARG A 26 -2.63 -1.41 -5.99
CA ARG A 26 -3.18 -0.16 -6.53
C ARG A 26 -3.80 0.70 -5.44
N ARG A 27 -4.51 0.09 -4.48
CA ARG A 27 -5.03 0.79 -3.30
C ARG A 27 -3.89 1.40 -2.48
N GLY A 28 -2.84 0.63 -2.20
CA GLY A 28 -1.65 1.11 -1.50
C GLY A 28 -0.99 2.31 -2.20
N ARG A 29 -0.86 2.27 -3.54
CA ARG A 29 -0.33 3.40 -4.32
C ARG A 29 -1.18 4.65 -4.23
N LEU A 30 -2.49 4.50 -4.24
CA LEU A 30 -3.40 5.64 -4.13
C LEU A 30 -3.37 6.23 -2.72
N LEU A 31 -3.36 5.38 -1.69
CA LEU A 31 -3.18 5.78 -0.29
C LEU A 31 -1.86 6.54 -0.08
N TRP A 32 -0.78 6.08 -0.73
CA TRP A 32 0.52 6.77 -0.70
C TRP A 32 0.41 8.18 -1.29
N LYS A 33 -0.21 8.33 -2.46
CA LYS A 33 -0.44 9.65 -3.10
C LYS A 33 -1.30 10.57 -2.24
N LEU A 34 -2.23 10.01 -1.46
CA LEU A 34 -3.08 10.73 -0.51
C LEU A 34 -2.37 11.05 0.81
N GLY A 35 -1.09 10.70 0.97
CA GLY A 35 -0.33 10.91 2.21
C GLY A 35 -0.71 9.95 3.35
N ARG A 36 -1.54 8.94 3.08
CA ARG A 36 -1.94 7.90 4.04
C ARG A 36 -0.88 6.80 4.09
N CYS A 37 0.36 7.17 4.40
CA CYS A 37 1.55 6.31 4.25
C CYS A 37 1.48 5.02 5.05
N GLY A 38 0.93 5.05 6.28
CA GLY A 38 0.80 3.84 7.11
C GLY A 38 -0.09 2.78 6.45
N ALA A 39 -1.27 3.17 5.98
CA ALA A 39 -2.18 2.27 5.27
C ALA A 39 -1.61 1.80 3.92
N ALA A 40 -0.87 2.67 3.23
CA ALA A 40 -0.17 2.30 2.00
C ALA A 40 0.89 1.20 2.22
N ILE A 41 1.70 1.30 3.29
CA ILE A 41 2.70 0.29 3.63
C ILE A 41 2.04 -1.03 3.98
N THR A 42 0.93 -1.02 4.73
CA THR A 42 0.14 -2.22 5.00
C THR A 42 -0.30 -2.90 3.70
N ASP A 43 -0.89 -2.14 2.76
CA ASP A 43 -1.30 -2.68 1.47
C ASP A 43 -0.14 -3.20 0.64
N PHE A 44 1.01 -2.51 0.62
CA PHE A 44 2.19 -2.99 -0.10
C PHE A 44 2.72 -4.30 0.48
N ASN A 45 2.75 -4.44 1.81
CA ASN A 45 3.13 -5.69 2.46
C ASN A 45 2.15 -6.82 2.11
N THR A 46 0.84 -6.58 2.22
CA THR A 46 -0.17 -7.59 1.85
C THR A 46 -0.05 -7.99 0.38
N ALA A 47 0.15 -7.04 -0.53
CA ALA A 47 0.38 -7.35 -1.94
C ALA A 47 1.66 -8.18 -2.15
N ALA A 48 2.72 -7.93 -1.38
CA ALA A 48 3.96 -8.72 -1.42
C ALA A 48 3.79 -10.14 -0.85
N GLU A 49 2.91 -10.32 0.14
CA GLU A 49 2.57 -11.65 0.68
C GLU A 49 1.75 -12.47 -0.32
N LEU A 50 0.81 -11.82 -1.04
CA LEU A 50 -0.05 -12.45 -2.04
C LEU A 50 0.71 -12.77 -3.35
N ASP A 51 1.55 -11.84 -3.81
CA ASP A 51 2.42 -12.04 -4.96
C ASP A 51 3.85 -11.56 -4.65
N PRO A 52 4.74 -12.47 -4.18
CA PRO A 52 6.13 -12.14 -3.88
C PRO A 52 6.97 -11.71 -5.08
N SER A 53 6.52 -12.00 -6.31
CA SER A 53 7.17 -11.56 -7.55
C SER A 53 6.58 -10.26 -8.10
N GLY A 54 5.50 -9.78 -7.49
CA GLY A 54 4.79 -8.59 -7.86
C GLY A 54 5.42 -7.31 -7.31
N PRO A 55 4.87 -6.13 -7.67
CA PRO A 55 5.44 -4.84 -7.31
C PRO A 55 5.26 -4.46 -5.84
N GLY A 56 4.43 -5.19 -5.08
CA GLY A 56 4.14 -4.91 -3.67
C GLY A 56 5.40 -4.91 -2.80
N ARG A 57 6.33 -5.85 -3.07
CA ARG A 57 7.57 -5.98 -2.30
C ARG A 57 8.47 -4.75 -2.43
N GLU A 58 8.78 -4.37 -3.67
CA GLU A 58 9.62 -3.18 -3.94
C GLU A 58 8.95 -1.91 -3.40
N ALA A 59 7.62 -1.80 -3.55
CA ALA A 59 6.87 -0.66 -3.03
C ALA A 59 6.90 -0.57 -1.50
N ALA A 60 6.80 -1.70 -0.79
CA ALA A 60 6.92 -1.76 0.65
C ALA A 60 8.33 -1.34 1.11
N GLU A 61 9.37 -1.89 0.48
CA GLU A 61 10.77 -1.58 0.77
C GLU A 61 11.07 -0.08 0.56
N HIS A 62 10.64 0.49 -0.57
CA HIS A 62 10.78 1.91 -0.86
C HIS A 62 10.01 2.80 0.12
N ALA A 63 8.75 2.45 0.41
CA ALA A 63 7.93 3.20 1.35
C ALA A 63 8.55 3.19 2.76
N MET A 64 9.05 2.04 3.23
CA MET A 64 9.75 1.94 4.52
C MET A 64 11.06 2.72 4.53
N SER A 65 11.85 2.67 3.45
CA SER A 65 13.10 3.43 3.33
C SER A 65 12.86 4.94 3.43
N ILE A 66 11.86 5.45 2.70
CA ILE A 66 11.44 6.85 2.78
C ILE A 66 11.00 7.20 4.21
N MET A 67 10.12 6.39 4.81
CA MET A 67 9.63 6.66 6.17
C MET A 67 10.73 6.61 7.23
N SER A 68 11.69 5.70 7.11
CA SER A 68 12.84 5.57 8.01
C SER A 68 13.77 6.78 7.91
N PHE A 69 13.97 7.33 6.70
CA PHE A 69 14.73 8.58 6.52
C PHE A 69 14.07 9.77 7.23
N PHE A 70 12.75 9.87 7.20
CA PHE A 70 12.02 11.00 7.80
C PHE A 70 11.71 10.81 9.29
N ASN A 71 11.58 9.56 9.77
CA ASN A 71 11.29 9.22 11.17
C ASN A 71 11.90 7.86 11.56
N PRO A 72 13.19 7.82 11.96
CA PRO A 72 13.87 6.58 12.32
C PRO A 72 13.30 5.93 13.61
N ASP A 73 12.69 6.72 14.50
CA ASP A 73 12.09 6.25 15.75
C ASP A 73 10.75 5.51 15.56
N LEU A 74 10.13 5.55 14.37
CA LEU A 74 8.84 4.88 14.14
C LEU A 74 8.94 3.34 14.22
N TYR A 75 10.15 2.79 14.11
CA TYR A 75 10.43 1.36 14.06
C TYR A 75 11.16 0.82 15.30
N ASN A 76 11.42 1.65 16.31
CA ASN A 76 12.09 1.24 17.55
C ASN A 76 11.25 1.63 18.79
N PRO A 77 10.21 0.85 19.13
CA PRO A 77 9.52 0.94 20.42
C PRO A 77 10.35 0.39 21.60
#